data_AF-A0A1F4XL83-F1
#
_entry.id   AF-A0A1F4XL83-F1
#
_cell.length_a   1.000
_cell.length_b   1.000
_cell.length_c   1.000
_cell.angle_alpha   90.00
_cell.angle_beta   90.00
_cell.angle_gamma   90.00
#
_symmetry.space_group_name_H-M   'P 1'
#
loop_
_entity.id
_entity.type
_entity.pdbx_description
1 polymer ?
#
loop_
_entity_poly.entity_id
_entity_poly.type
_entity_poly.pdbx_seq_one_letter_code
_entity_poly.pdbx_strand_id
1 'polypeptide(L)'
;MLCIAAFIVFGFLSIFSVSYRKLAKKAWYCVWRKMTFRPCDINFSQELKGKLLGKLIFTHPRLSKFLAHFANVIAFIFVILTIWSAIYVSWAGLNLYVYDTCEPTASESCSLAGEFCGVGSLGDEEFSLWNTILRIPDRWKDWKGEDYISQTATYYKPFDANKKTAVELIDPSCKFCKKLWGNIEEAKFFDTYNLSYVVYPIPAGKNNFRFPNSYMMASYLEATKKLPLSNTGTTVADWQLLEKFFGDGDATGTIQEQFNNIKDNPEQARTRIHEFLKDIGYNDEQIKQLQEISDSQEVKDSLAQQKAIVEEKVRTIKIPTIIFGGRRFDRVIDANALR
;
A
#
# COMPACT_ATOMS: atom_id res chain seq x y z
N MET A 1 -16.93 -35.25 -13.44
CA MET A 1 -16.79 -33.78 -13.40
C MET A 1 -18.05 -33.08 -12.92
N LEU A 2 -19.25 -33.45 -13.40
CA LEU A 2 -20.51 -32.81 -12.96
C LEU A 2 -20.74 -32.82 -11.43
N CYS A 3 -20.41 -33.91 -10.72
CA CYS A 3 -20.51 -33.92 -9.25
C CYS A 3 -19.55 -32.96 -8.55
N ILE A 4 -18.34 -32.77 -9.08
CA ILE A 4 -17.34 -31.86 -8.51
C ILE A 4 -17.81 -30.43 -8.72
N ALA A 5 -18.26 -30.10 -9.93
CA ALA A 5 -18.88 -28.81 -10.25
C ALA A 5 -20.08 -28.53 -9.33
N ALA A 6 -21.00 -29.48 -9.23
CA ALA A 6 -22.17 -29.39 -8.36
C ALA A 6 -21.78 -29.24 -6.88
N PHE A 7 -20.73 -29.94 -6.43
CA PHE A 7 -20.22 -29.79 -5.06
C PHE A 7 -19.65 -28.41 -4.81
N ILE A 8 -18.85 -27.85 -5.72
CA ILE A 8 -18.29 -26.50 -5.59
C ILE A 8 -19.41 -25.45 -5.55
N VAL A 9 -20.34 -25.50 -6.51
CA VAL A 9 -21.46 -24.54 -6.61
C VAL A 9 -22.39 -24.65 -5.40
N PHE A 10 -22.86 -25.87 -5.08
CA PHE A 10 -23.74 -26.06 -3.94
C PHE A 10 -23.01 -25.90 -2.61
N GLY A 11 -21.70 -26.14 -2.55
CA GLY A 11 -20.87 -25.87 -1.38
C GLY A 11 -20.91 -24.39 -1.02
N PHE A 12 -20.64 -23.51 -1.98
CA PHE A 12 -20.74 -22.06 -1.76
C PHE A 12 -22.18 -21.63 -1.42
N LEU A 13 -23.18 -22.07 -2.20
CA LEU A 13 -24.59 -21.74 -1.95
C LEU A 13 -25.14 -22.32 -0.63
N SER A 14 -24.53 -23.40 -0.12
CA SER A 14 -24.95 -24.05 1.13
C SER A 14 -24.61 -23.24 2.38
N ILE A 15 -23.65 -22.30 2.28
CA ILE A 15 -23.34 -21.35 3.35
C ILE A 15 -24.59 -20.52 3.67
N PHE A 16 -25.28 -20.04 2.62
CA PHE A 16 -26.39 -19.10 2.71
C PHE A 16 -27.78 -19.75 2.66
N SER A 17 -27.93 -21.04 2.31
CA SER A 17 -29.26 -21.67 2.19
C SER A 17 -29.31 -23.16 2.52
N VAL A 18 -30.34 -23.53 3.29
CA VAL A 18 -30.60 -24.90 3.80
C VAL A 18 -30.99 -25.87 2.67
N SER A 19 -31.67 -25.40 1.62
CA SER A 19 -32.05 -26.24 0.49
C SER A 19 -30.82 -26.72 -0.29
N TYR A 20 -29.82 -25.85 -0.47
CA TYR A 20 -28.57 -26.19 -1.13
C TYR A 20 -27.64 -27.05 -0.25
N ARG A 21 -27.72 -26.99 1.09
CA ARG A 21 -26.99 -27.91 2.00
C ARG A 21 -27.29 -29.38 1.71
N LYS A 22 -28.55 -29.73 1.42
CA LYS A 22 -28.94 -31.13 1.09
C LYS A 22 -28.32 -31.59 -0.22
N LEU A 23 -28.29 -30.72 -1.24
CA LEU A 23 -27.68 -31.00 -2.54
C LEU A 23 -26.14 -31.05 -2.45
N ALA A 24 -25.54 -30.17 -1.65
CA ALA A 24 -24.11 -30.17 -1.37
C ALA A 24 -23.64 -31.45 -0.69
N LYS A 25 -24.38 -31.96 0.31
CA LYS A 25 -24.07 -33.26 0.97
C LYS A 25 -24.10 -34.44 -0.02
N LYS A 26 -25.10 -34.49 -0.91
CA LYS A 26 -25.17 -35.53 -1.96
C LYS A 26 -24.01 -35.40 -2.96
N ALA A 27 -23.69 -34.17 -3.36
CA ALA A 27 -22.55 -33.91 -4.25
C ALA A 27 -21.21 -34.28 -3.59
N TRP A 28 -21.01 -33.94 -2.31
CA TRP A 28 -19.83 -34.31 -1.51
C TRP A 28 -19.65 -35.82 -1.44
N TYR A 29 -20.73 -36.56 -1.19
CA TYR A 29 -20.71 -38.02 -1.18
C TYR A 29 -20.24 -38.60 -2.52
N CYS A 30 -20.71 -38.06 -3.65
CA CYS A 30 -20.24 -38.41 -4.99
C CYS A 30 -18.75 -38.10 -5.17
N VAL A 31 -18.30 -36.91 -4.78
CA VAL A 31 -16.91 -36.46 -4.91
C VAL A 31 -15.97 -37.36 -4.10
N TRP A 32 -16.30 -37.62 -2.84
CA TRP A 32 -15.52 -38.49 -1.95
C TRP A 32 -15.37 -39.90 -2.52
N ARG A 33 -16.47 -40.52 -2.97
CA ARG A 33 -16.42 -41.84 -3.62
C ARG A 33 -15.52 -41.82 -4.85
N LYS A 34 -15.61 -40.80 -5.70
CA LYS A 34 -14.74 -40.67 -6.88
C LYS A 34 -13.26 -40.47 -6.55
N MET A 35 -12.93 -39.73 -5.49
CA MET A 35 -11.55 -39.61 -5.00
C MET A 35 -10.99 -40.96 -4.52
N THR A 36 -11.84 -41.82 -3.95
CA THR A 36 -11.49 -43.19 -3.58
C THR A 36 -11.60 -44.21 -4.73
N PHE A 37 -11.67 -43.74 -5.99
CA PHE A 37 -11.86 -44.56 -7.20
C PHE A 37 -13.12 -45.45 -7.21
N ARG A 38 -14.13 -45.12 -6.38
CA ARG A 38 -15.42 -45.83 -6.34
C ARG A 38 -16.45 -45.16 -7.27
N PRO A 39 -17.33 -45.93 -7.94
CA PRO A 39 -18.38 -45.37 -8.78
C PRO A 39 -19.40 -44.59 -7.93
N CYS A 40 -19.91 -43.49 -8.49
CA CYS A 40 -21.02 -42.75 -7.90
C CYS A 40 -22.36 -43.25 -8.42
N ASP A 41 -23.40 -43.11 -7.60
CA ASP A 41 -24.80 -43.29 -7.96
C ASP A 41 -25.16 -42.41 -9.18
N ILE A 42 -25.53 -43.07 -10.28
CA ILE A 42 -25.84 -42.47 -11.59
C ILE A 42 -27.04 -41.51 -11.48
N ASN A 43 -27.92 -41.76 -10.51
CA ASN A 43 -29.16 -41.02 -10.26
C ASN A 43 -28.92 -39.53 -9.98
N PHE A 44 -27.85 -39.15 -9.29
CA PHE A 44 -27.62 -37.74 -8.95
C PHE A 44 -27.31 -36.88 -10.18
N SER A 45 -26.52 -37.40 -11.12
CA SER A 45 -26.20 -36.71 -12.39
C SER A 45 -27.44 -36.52 -13.25
N GLN A 46 -28.31 -37.55 -13.30
CA GLN A 46 -29.57 -37.48 -14.04
C GLN A 46 -30.59 -36.56 -13.36
N GLU A 47 -30.70 -36.58 -12.02
CA GLU A 47 -31.57 -35.68 -11.26
C GLU A 47 -31.20 -34.21 -11.49
N LEU A 48 -29.90 -33.89 -11.52
CA LEU A 48 -29.38 -32.55 -11.82
C LEU A 48 -29.68 -32.11 -13.25
N LYS A 49 -29.41 -32.98 -14.23
CA LYS A 49 -29.72 -32.69 -15.64
C LYS A 49 -31.22 -32.51 -15.84
N GLY A 50 -32.06 -33.33 -15.20
CA GLY A 50 -33.52 -33.22 -15.26
C GLY A 50 -34.04 -31.91 -14.66
N LYS A 51 -33.50 -31.48 -13.52
CA LYS A 51 -33.88 -30.20 -12.90
C LYS A 51 -33.42 -28.97 -13.69
N LEU A 52 -32.21 -29.00 -14.26
CA LEU A 52 -31.65 -27.87 -15.01
C LEU A 52 -32.21 -27.76 -16.43
N LEU A 53 -32.36 -28.90 -17.12
CA LEU A 53 -32.79 -28.92 -18.53
C LEU A 53 -34.30 -29.13 -18.68
N GLY A 54 -35.01 -29.64 -17.65
CA GLY A 54 -36.42 -29.98 -17.74
C GLY A 54 -37.32 -28.85 -18.24
N LYS A 55 -37.12 -27.62 -17.74
CA LYS A 55 -37.86 -26.44 -18.20
C LYS A 55 -37.38 -25.93 -19.56
N LEU A 56 -36.10 -26.13 -19.88
CA LEU A 56 -35.46 -25.65 -21.11
C LEU A 56 -35.78 -26.55 -22.32
N ILE A 57 -36.07 -27.82 -22.10
CA ILE A 57 -36.48 -28.78 -23.14
C ILE A 57 -37.77 -28.33 -23.83
N PHE A 58 -38.73 -27.79 -23.06
CA PHE A 58 -40.03 -27.36 -23.58
C PHE A 58 -39.99 -26.00 -24.27
N THR A 59 -39.10 -25.09 -23.85
CA THR A 59 -38.97 -23.77 -24.46
C THR A 59 -38.00 -23.76 -25.64
N HIS A 60 -36.80 -24.35 -25.51
CA HIS A 60 -35.72 -24.29 -26.51
C HIS A 60 -35.03 -25.66 -26.71
N PRO A 61 -35.62 -26.57 -27.53
CA PRO A 61 -35.17 -27.96 -27.65
C PRO A 61 -33.77 -28.14 -28.27
N ARG A 62 -33.38 -27.26 -29.20
CA ARG A 62 -32.03 -27.29 -29.81
C ARG A 62 -30.93 -26.96 -28.79
N LEU A 63 -31.16 -25.94 -27.96
CA LEU A 63 -30.22 -25.53 -26.91
C LEU A 63 -30.11 -26.60 -25.82
N SER A 64 -31.22 -27.25 -25.46
CA SER A 64 -31.19 -28.35 -24.48
C SER A 64 -30.38 -29.56 -24.98
N LYS A 65 -30.45 -29.91 -26.26
CA LYS A 65 -29.63 -31.00 -26.83
C LYS A 65 -28.14 -30.64 -26.81
N PHE A 66 -27.81 -29.40 -27.19
CA PHE A 66 -26.43 -28.89 -27.14
C PHE A 66 -25.87 -28.92 -25.71
N LEU A 67 -26.58 -28.34 -24.74
CA LEU A 67 -26.15 -28.30 -23.34
C LEU A 67 -26.05 -29.71 -22.74
N ALA A 68 -26.96 -30.64 -23.08
CA ALA A 68 -26.88 -32.01 -22.59
C ALA A 68 -25.65 -32.76 -23.11
N HIS A 69 -25.27 -32.52 -24.38
CA HIS A 69 -24.09 -33.11 -25.02
C HIS A 69 -22.80 -32.56 -24.41
N PHE A 70 -22.69 -31.23 -24.27
CA PHE A 70 -21.50 -30.56 -23.72
C PHE A 70 -21.51 -30.43 -22.18
N ALA A 71 -22.54 -30.90 -21.48
CA ALA A 71 -22.69 -30.74 -20.02
C ALA A 71 -21.45 -31.16 -19.22
N ASN A 72 -20.78 -32.25 -19.63
CA ASN A 72 -19.58 -32.72 -18.95
C ASN A 72 -18.37 -31.81 -19.19
N VAL A 73 -18.21 -31.28 -20.42
CA VAL A 73 -17.13 -30.36 -20.80
C VAL A 73 -17.33 -29.01 -20.12
N ILE A 74 -18.54 -28.46 -20.17
CA ILE A 74 -18.90 -27.20 -19.50
C ILE A 74 -18.67 -27.32 -17.99
N ALA A 75 -19.11 -28.43 -17.37
CA ALA A 75 -18.86 -28.65 -15.95
C ALA A 75 -17.37 -28.77 -15.61
N PHE A 76 -16.55 -29.34 -16.50
CA PHE A 76 -15.11 -29.42 -16.30
C PHE A 76 -14.43 -28.04 -16.39
N ILE A 77 -14.75 -27.26 -17.43
CA ILE A 77 -14.28 -25.88 -17.59
C ILE A 77 -14.67 -25.05 -16.37
N PHE A 78 -15.93 -25.17 -15.92
CA PHE A 78 -16.41 -24.46 -14.74
C PHE A 78 -15.61 -24.81 -13.47
N VAL A 79 -15.29 -26.09 -13.25
CA VAL A 79 -14.45 -26.52 -12.11
C VAL A 79 -13.07 -25.90 -12.19
N ILE A 80 -12.43 -25.93 -13.36
CA ILE A 80 -11.10 -25.33 -13.57
C ILE A 80 -11.14 -23.83 -13.28
N LEU A 81 -12.10 -23.11 -13.88
CA LEU A 81 -12.25 -21.67 -13.67
C LEU A 81 -12.53 -21.33 -12.20
N THR A 82 -13.30 -22.16 -11.51
CA THR A 82 -13.58 -21.92 -10.08
C THR A 82 -12.36 -22.15 -9.21
N ILE A 83 -11.59 -23.22 -9.47
CA ILE A 83 -10.32 -23.46 -8.76
C ILE A 83 -9.34 -22.32 -9.02
N TRP A 84 -9.20 -21.90 -10.29
CA TRP A 84 -8.35 -20.79 -10.67
C TRP A 84 -8.77 -19.49 -9.98
N SER A 85 -10.06 -19.17 -10.00
CA SER A 85 -10.62 -18.01 -9.31
C SER A 85 -10.38 -18.06 -7.80
N ALA A 86 -10.57 -19.22 -7.17
CA ALA A 86 -10.32 -19.39 -5.74
C ALA A 86 -8.84 -19.20 -5.38
N ILE A 87 -7.92 -19.73 -6.19
CA ILE A 87 -6.48 -19.52 -6.03
C ILE A 87 -6.14 -18.02 -6.16
N TYR A 88 -6.64 -17.37 -7.21
CA TYR A 88 -6.40 -15.95 -7.44
C TYR A 88 -6.92 -15.07 -6.30
N VAL A 89 -8.16 -15.28 -5.86
CA VAL A 89 -8.75 -14.53 -4.73
C VAL A 89 -8.01 -14.81 -3.43
N SER A 90 -7.57 -16.04 -3.18
CA SER A 90 -6.79 -16.37 -1.99
C SER A 90 -5.43 -15.68 -2.01
N TRP A 91 -4.77 -15.62 -3.17
CA TRP A 91 -3.51 -14.93 -3.34
C TRP A 91 -3.65 -13.42 -3.19
N ALA A 92 -4.63 -12.81 -3.86
CA ALA A 92 -4.94 -11.38 -3.71
C ALA A 92 -5.34 -11.03 -2.27
N GLY A 93 -6.08 -11.91 -1.58
CA GLY A 93 -6.44 -11.74 -0.17
C GLY A 93 -5.24 -11.82 0.77
N LEU A 94 -4.28 -12.72 0.49
CA LEU A 94 -3.03 -12.80 1.24
C LEU A 94 -2.17 -11.54 1.01
N ASN A 95 -2.07 -11.07 -0.23
CA ASN A 95 -1.37 -9.83 -0.56
C ASN A 95 -2.02 -8.64 0.14
N LEU A 96 -3.36 -8.57 0.15
CA LEU A 96 -4.10 -7.53 0.87
C LEU A 96 -3.83 -7.57 2.37
N TYR A 97 -3.71 -8.76 2.96
CA TYR A 97 -3.39 -8.89 4.37
C TYR A 97 -1.97 -8.43 4.73
N VAL A 98 -0.99 -8.78 3.89
CA VAL A 98 0.45 -8.54 4.14
C VAL A 98 0.89 -7.15 3.71
N TYR A 99 0.52 -6.73 2.50
CA TYR A 99 0.96 -5.49 1.86
C TYR A 99 -0.12 -4.42 1.81
N ASP A 100 -1.35 -4.72 2.26
CA ASP A 100 -2.50 -3.83 2.12
C ASP A 100 -2.87 -3.52 0.65
N THR A 101 -2.50 -4.37 -0.30
CA THR A 101 -2.90 -4.26 -1.71
C THR A 101 -3.12 -5.65 -2.32
N CYS A 102 -4.00 -5.73 -3.30
CA CYS A 102 -4.36 -6.94 -4.03
C CYS A 102 -3.20 -7.43 -4.92
N GLU A 103 -2.45 -6.51 -5.50
CA GLU A 103 -1.40 -6.75 -6.50
C GLU A 103 -0.19 -5.87 -6.17
N PRO A 104 0.84 -6.40 -5.48
CA PRO A 104 1.97 -5.60 -5.01
C PRO A 104 2.79 -4.92 -6.13
N THR A 105 2.88 -5.56 -7.31
CA THR A 105 3.57 -5.03 -8.51
C THR A 105 2.89 -3.77 -9.05
N ALA A 106 1.56 -3.72 -8.95
CA ALA A 106 0.72 -2.59 -9.33
C ALA A 106 -0.09 -2.10 -8.11
N SER A 107 0.63 -1.80 -7.03
CA SER A 107 0.07 -1.62 -5.69
C SER A 107 -1.12 -0.65 -5.64
N GLU A 108 -1.11 0.41 -6.44
CA GLU A 108 -2.17 1.45 -6.51
C GLU A 108 -3.47 1.00 -7.17
N SER A 109 -3.52 -0.16 -7.83
CA SER A 109 -4.70 -0.61 -8.58
C SER A 109 -5.80 -1.25 -7.73
N CYS A 110 -5.54 -1.50 -6.44
CA CYS A 110 -6.46 -2.22 -5.56
C CYS A 110 -7.47 -1.25 -4.91
N SER A 111 -8.76 -1.40 -5.22
CA SER A 111 -9.84 -0.57 -4.67
C SER A 111 -10.06 -0.73 -3.16
N LEU A 112 -9.54 -1.79 -2.56
CA LEU A 112 -9.58 -2.05 -1.12
C LEU A 112 -8.38 -1.47 -0.37
N ALA A 113 -7.35 -1.04 -1.11
CA ALA A 113 -6.17 -0.45 -0.50
C ALA A 113 -6.50 1.00 -0.07
N GLY A 114 -5.86 1.46 1.00
CA GLY A 114 -5.93 2.88 1.35
C GLY A 114 -5.28 3.76 0.30
N GLU A 115 -5.29 5.07 0.53
CA GLU A 115 -4.59 6.03 -0.31
C GLU A 115 -3.08 6.04 0.00
N PHE A 116 -2.22 5.87 -1.01
CA PHE A 116 -0.76 5.90 -0.91
C PHE A 116 -0.11 6.01 -2.31
N CYS A 117 1.17 6.38 -2.33
CA CYS A 117 2.11 6.29 -3.43
C CYS A 117 2.88 4.95 -3.34
N GLY A 118 2.82 4.12 -4.37
CA GLY A 118 3.58 2.86 -4.46
C GLY A 118 5.09 3.07 -4.64
N VAL A 119 5.88 2.20 -4.01
CA VAL A 119 7.33 2.13 -4.15
C VAL A 119 7.66 1.08 -5.22
N GLY A 120 7.88 1.53 -6.45
CA GLY A 120 7.95 0.68 -7.65
C GLY A 120 9.31 0.03 -7.93
N SER A 121 10.15 -0.18 -6.91
CA SER A 121 11.53 -0.67 -7.10
C SER A 121 11.73 -2.17 -6.93
N LEU A 122 10.69 -2.92 -6.58
CA LEU A 122 10.79 -4.35 -6.28
C LEU A 122 10.28 -5.18 -7.46
N GLY A 123 11.14 -6.05 -8.00
CA GLY A 123 10.81 -6.92 -9.14
C GLY A 123 9.83 -8.05 -8.78
N ASP A 124 9.28 -8.72 -9.80
CA ASP A 124 8.25 -9.76 -9.65
C ASP A 124 8.65 -10.91 -8.71
N GLU A 125 9.93 -11.24 -8.61
CA GLU A 125 10.45 -12.28 -7.70
C GLU A 125 10.21 -11.93 -6.22
N GLU A 126 10.26 -10.65 -5.86
CA GLU A 126 10.07 -10.17 -4.49
C GLU A 126 8.63 -10.41 -3.99
N PHE A 127 7.66 -10.47 -4.91
CA PHE A 127 6.25 -10.65 -4.62
C PHE A 127 5.75 -12.08 -4.82
N SER A 128 6.66 -13.05 -4.87
CA SER A 128 6.31 -14.47 -4.89
C SER A 128 5.49 -14.87 -3.65
N LEU A 129 4.74 -15.97 -3.77
CA LEU A 129 3.92 -16.52 -2.68
C LEU A 129 4.77 -16.79 -1.42
N TRP A 130 5.98 -17.32 -1.58
CA TRP A 130 6.88 -17.63 -0.47
C TRP A 130 7.34 -16.36 0.26
N ASN A 131 7.75 -15.33 -0.48
CA ASN A 131 8.17 -14.05 0.12
C ASN A 131 7.00 -13.36 0.83
N THR A 132 5.80 -13.45 0.27
CA THR A 132 4.58 -12.93 0.92
C THR A 132 4.31 -13.65 2.25
N ILE A 133 4.43 -14.98 2.29
CA ILE A 133 4.26 -15.78 3.52
C ILE A 133 5.31 -15.40 4.56
N LEU A 134 6.57 -15.21 4.16
CA LEU A 134 7.66 -14.80 5.06
C LEU A 134 7.46 -13.40 5.65
N ARG A 135 6.59 -12.56 5.05
CA ARG A 135 6.23 -11.24 5.58
C ARG A 135 5.02 -11.24 6.51
N ILE A 136 4.30 -12.37 6.68
CA ILE A 136 3.18 -12.46 7.64
C ILE A 136 3.59 -12.03 9.07
N PRO A 137 4.77 -12.40 9.61
CA PRO A 137 5.19 -11.97 10.94
C PRO A 137 5.28 -10.45 11.10
N ASP A 138 5.51 -9.68 10.03
CA ASP A 138 5.53 -8.21 10.09
C ASP A 138 4.16 -7.63 10.48
N ARG A 139 3.07 -8.37 10.29
CA ARG A 139 1.71 -7.96 10.72
C ARG A 139 1.44 -8.20 12.19
N TRP A 140 2.25 -9.04 12.86
CA TRP A 140 2.05 -9.42 14.27
C TRP A 140 3.13 -8.88 15.21
N LYS A 141 4.24 -8.37 14.68
CA LYS A 141 5.26 -7.74 15.52
C LYS A 141 4.75 -6.42 16.09
N ASP A 142 5.24 -6.10 17.28
CA ASP A 142 5.05 -4.81 17.93
C ASP A 142 5.97 -3.77 17.27
N TRP A 143 5.37 -2.79 16.58
CA TRP A 143 6.12 -1.76 15.86
C TRP A 143 6.41 -0.56 16.76
N LYS A 144 7.69 -0.30 17.02
CA LYS A 144 8.17 0.82 17.83
C LYS A 144 8.80 1.88 16.94
N GLY A 145 8.33 3.12 17.01
CA GLY A 145 8.81 4.20 16.13
C GLY A 145 10.29 4.48 16.32
N GLU A 146 10.79 4.31 17.55
CA GLU A 146 12.18 4.51 17.97
C GLU A 146 13.17 3.62 17.18
N ASP A 147 12.73 2.46 16.70
CA ASP A 147 13.58 1.51 15.96
C ASP A 147 13.80 1.92 14.50
N TYR A 148 13.03 2.89 14.00
CA TYR A 148 12.98 3.29 12.59
C TYR A 148 13.22 4.78 12.36
N ILE A 149 13.77 5.51 13.34
CA ILE A 149 14.19 6.91 13.15
C ILE A 149 15.55 6.99 12.42
N SER A 150 15.78 8.08 11.68
CA SER A 150 17.09 8.36 11.08
C SER A 150 18.09 8.80 12.16
N GLN A 151 19.40 8.69 11.86
CA GLN A 151 20.43 9.21 12.76
C GLN A 151 20.39 10.75 12.87
N THR A 152 19.84 11.41 11.85
CA THR A 152 19.62 12.85 11.80
C THR A 152 18.22 13.25 12.28
N ALA A 153 17.49 12.35 12.95
CA ALA A 153 16.09 12.57 13.30
C ALA A 153 15.91 13.81 14.17
N THR A 154 14.89 14.58 13.81
CA THR A 154 14.38 15.72 14.54
C THR A 154 12.92 15.45 14.88
N TYR A 155 12.38 16.15 15.87
CA TYR A 155 10.99 16.03 16.27
C TYR A 155 10.23 17.32 15.98
N TYR A 156 8.96 17.20 15.61
CA TYR A 156 8.13 18.36 15.27
C TYR A 156 8.02 19.36 16.44
N LYS A 157 7.85 18.82 17.66
CA LYS A 157 7.94 19.55 18.93
C LYS A 157 9.18 19.11 19.69
N PRO A 158 9.67 19.92 20.67
CA PRO A 158 10.76 19.49 21.53
C PRO A 158 10.44 18.14 22.17
N PHE A 159 11.43 17.25 22.17
CA PHE A 159 11.27 15.87 22.63
C PHE A 159 10.77 15.82 24.08
N ASP A 160 9.74 15.02 24.32
CA ASP A 160 9.17 14.77 25.66
C ASP A 160 9.32 13.30 26.04
N ALA A 161 10.10 13.02 27.08
CA ALA A 161 10.36 11.65 27.53
C ALA A 161 9.11 10.88 28.00
N ASN A 162 8.00 11.58 28.27
CA ASN A 162 6.73 10.96 28.67
C ASN A 162 5.89 10.49 27.47
N LYS A 163 6.24 10.92 26.25
CA LYS A 163 5.54 10.54 25.03
C LYS A 163 6.27 9.40 24.32
N LYS A 164 5.50 8.53 23.67
CA LYS A 164 6.05 7.51 22.78
C LYS A 164 6.47 8.15 21.45
N THR A 165 7.43 7.55 20.76
CA THR A 165 7.84 8.01 19.43
C THR A 165 6.91 7.46 18.36
N ALA A 166 6.53 8.34 17.43
CA ALA A 166 5.90 7.98 16.18
C ALA A 166 6.82 8.38 15.04
N VAL A 167 6.82 7.59 13.96
CA VAL A 167 7.62 7.90 12.77
C VAL A 167 6.80 7.73 11.51
N GLU A 168 6.86 8.74 10.65
CA GLU A 168 6.24 8.73 9.32
C GLU A 168 7.32 8.61 8.24
N LEU A 169 7.15 7.67 7.32
CA LEU A 169 7.94 7.53 6.11
C LEU A 169 7.26 8.35 5.03
N ILE A 170 7.95 9.36 4.51
CA ILE A 170 7.36 10.37 3.63
C ILE A 170 8.16 10.56 2.34
N ASP A 171 7.46 10.93 1.28
CA ASP A 171 8.05 11.60 0.12
C ASP A 171 7.47 13.03 0.08
N PRO A 172 8.31 14.09 0.09
CA PRO A 172 7.84 15.47 0.14
C PRO A 172 6.99 15.85 -1.09
N SER A 173 7.12 15.12 -2.19
CA SER A 173 6.35 15.34 -3.42
C SER A 173 5.11 14.45 -3.56
N CYS A 174 4.84 13.55 -2.59
CA CYS A 174 3.66 12.67 -2.63
C CYS A 174 2.43 13.36 -2.03
N LYS A 175 1.38 13.51 -2.85
CA LYS A 175 0.08 14.10 -2.43
C LYS A 175 -0.59 13.40 -1.25
N PHE A 176 -0.37 12.09 -1.11
CA PHE A 176 -0.93 11.32 0.00
C PHE A 176 -0.17 11.55 1.31
N CYS A 177 1.12 11.88 1.25
CA CYS A 177 1.86 12.34 2.44
C CYS A 177 1.32 13.69 2.92
N LYS A 178 1.03 14.64 2.02
CA LYS A 178 0.32 15.88 2.40
C LYS A 178 -1.05 15.60 3.02
N LYS A 179 -1.82 14.69 2.42
CA LYS A 179 -3.14 14.33 2.97
C LYS A 179 -3.01 13.78 4.39
N LEU A 180 -2.03 12.91 4.65
CA LEU A 180 -1.77 12.40 6.00
C LEU A 180 -1.27 13.50 6.95
N TRP A 181 -0.41 14.40 6.48
CA TRP A 181 0.03 15.58 7.23
C TRP A 181 -1.15 16.42 7.74
N GLY A 182 -2.11 16.74 6.86
CA GLY A 182 -3.32 17.47 7.27
C GLY A 182 -4.13 16.73 8.34
N ASN A 183 -4.22 15.39 8.26
CA ASN A 183 -4.88 14.58 9.28
C ASN A 183 -4.10 14.54 10.61
N ILE A 184 -2.76 14.55 10.57
CA ILE A 184 -1.87 14.64 11.74
C ILE A 184 -2.07 15.98 12.44
N GLU A 185 -2.17 17.08 11.69
CA GLU A 185 -2.45 18.42 12.21
C GLU A 185 -3.84 18.51 12.84
N GLU A 186 -4.88 18.03 12.15
CA GLU A 186 -6.26 18.04 12.65
C GLU A 186 -6.43 17.19 13.93
N ALA A 187 -5.69 16.09 14.01
CA ALA A 187 -5.65 15.24 15.20
C ALA A 187 -4.83 15.83 16.35
N LYS A 188 -4.03 16.89 16.09
CA LYS A 188 -2.99 17.39 16.98
C LYS A 188 -2.07 16.26 17.46
N PHE A 189 -1.70 15.37 16.54
CA PHE A 189 -1.02 14.11 16.86
C PHE A 189 0.32 14.31 17.59
N PHE A 190 1.02 15.40 17.28
CA PHE A 190 2.25 15.83 17.95
C PHE A 190 2.06 16.23 19.43
N ASP A 191 0.83 16.43 19.90
CA ASP A 191 0.54 16.64 21.32
C ASP A 191 0.61 15.31 22.09
N THR A 192 0.37 14.18 21.42
CA THR A 192 0.33 12.84 22.03
C THR A 192 1.61 12.03 21.80
N TYR A 193 2.28 12.22 20.66
CA TYR A 193 3.50 11.49 20.29
C TYR A 193 4.68 12.41 19.99
N ASN A 194 5.90 11.93 20.24
CA ASN A 194 7.10 12.51 19.65
C ASN A 194 7.16 12.11 18.18
N LEU A 195 6.61 12.95 17.30
CA LEU A 195 6.57 12.68 15.87
C LEU A 195 7.92 13.02 15.22
N SER A 196 8.53 12.02 14.58
CA SER A 196 9.68 12.11 13.68
C SER A 196 9.26 11.73 12.25
N TYR A 197 10.10 12.03 11.26
CA TYR A 197 9.93 11.48 9.91
C TYR A 197 11.21 10.85 9.37
N VAL A 198 11.05 9.97 8.38
CA VAL A 198 12.10 9.44 7.50
C VAL A 198 11.77 9.89 6.09
N VAL A 199 12.65 10.66 5.48
CA VAL A 199 12.45 11.13 4.11
C VAL A 199 12.91 10.07 3.11
N TYR A 200 12.05 9.79 2.14
CA TYR A 200 12.22 8.75 1.14
C TYR A 200 11.73 9.24 -0.23
N PRO A 201 12.60 9.89 -1.03
CA PRO A 201 12.33 10.13 -2.44
C PRO A 201 12.14 8.80 -3.17
N ILE A 202 10.94 8.54 -3.66
CA ILE A 202 10.59 7.23 -4.23
C ILE A 202 11.41 6.98 -5.50
N PRO A 203 12.27 5.93 -5.55
CA PRO A 203 13.05 5.63 -6.74
C PRO A 203 12.18 5.18 -7.92
N ALA A 204 12.54 5.59 -9.14
CA ALA A 204 11.94 5.18 -10.41
C ALA A 204 13.02 4.70 -11.40
N GLY A 205 13.92 3.84 -10.92
CA GLY A 205 15.06 3.31 -11.67
C GLY A 205 16.41 3.84 -11.18
N LYS A 206 17.46 3.63 -11.98
CA LYS A 206 18.83 4.06 -11.63
C LYS A 206 18.93 5.58 -11.70
N ASN A 207 19.17 6.22 -10.55
CA ASN A 207 19.30 7.69 -10.41
C ASN A 207 18.08 8.49 -10.90
N ASN A 208 16.90 7.87 -10.89
CA ASN A 208 15.66 8.54 -11.22
C ASN A 208 14.66 8.38 -10.08
N PHE A 209 13.75 9.34 -9.95
CA PHE A 209 12.75 9.38 -8.89
C PHE A 209 11.36 9.49 -9.50
N ARG A 210 10.37 8.95 -8.80
CA ARG A 210 8.96 9.00 -9.21
C ARG A 210 8.49 10.43 -9.40
N PHE A 211 8.96 11.32 -8.52
CA PHE A 211 8.68 12.75 -8.57
C PHE A 211 9.99 13.50 -8.90
N PRO A 212 10.02 14.31 -9.98
CA PRO A 212 11.24 14.92 -10.50
C PRO A 212 12.08 15.69 -9.48
N ASN A 213 11.43 16.39 -8.55
CA ASN A 213 12.10 17.26 -7.58
C ASN A 213 12.15 16.69 -6.16
N SER A 214 11.59 15.49 -5.92
CA SER A 214 11.53 14.88 -4.57
C SER A 214 12.90 14.73 -3.92
N TYR A 215 13.91 14.31 -4.70
CA TYR A 215 15.27 14.16 -4.20
C TYR A 215 15.88 15.50 -3.78
N MET A 216 15.70 16.55 -4.59
CA MET A 216 16.17 17.90 -4.24
C MET A 216 15.49 18.39 -2.96
N MET A 217 14.17 18.23 -2.85
CA MET A 217 13.42 18.62 -1.65
C MET A 217 13.92 17.85 -0.42
N ALA A 218 14.15 16.54 -0.53
CA ALA A 218 14.69 15.72 0.54
C ALA A 218 16.12 16.10 0.93
N SER A 219 16.98 16.43 -0.04
CA SER A 219 18.33 16.92 0.22
C SER A 219 18.32 18.23 0.99
N TYR A 220 17.41 19.16 0.68
CA TYR A 220 17.27 20.40 1.45
C TYR A 220 16.72 20.16 2.85
N LEU A 221 15.76 19.23 3.04
CA LEU A 221 15.31 18.82 4.38
C LEU A 221 16.49 18.30 5.21
N GLU A 222 17.30 17.39 4.67
CA GLU A 222 18.48 16.90 5.36
C GLU A 222 19.55 17.98 5.62
N ALA A 223 19.75 18.89 4.67
CA ALA A 223 20.69 19.99 4.84
C ALA A 223 20.27 20.94 5.98
N THR A 224 18.98 21.24 6.12
CA THR A 224 18.47 22.10 7.21
C THR A 224 18.69 21.50 8.60
N LYS A 225 18.70 20.17 8.73
CA LYS A 225 19.06 19.49 9.99
C LYS A 225 20.53 19.69 10.37
N LYS A 226 21.41 19.92 9.39
CA LYS A 226 22.86 20.12 9.57
C LYS A 226 23.23 21.58 9.82
N LEU A 227 22.40 22.52 9.35
CA LEU A 227 22.56 23.95 9.60
C LEU A 227 21.34 24.50 10.36
N PRO A 228 21.14 24.14 11.65
CA PRO A 228 20.00 24.59 12.42
C PRO A 228 20.05 26.10 12.67
N LEU A 229 18.89 26.77 12.62
CA LEU A 229 18.78 28.17 13.04
C LEU A 229 18.70 28.26 14.57
N SER A 230 19.50 29.15 15.16
CA SER A 230 19.52 29.43 16.60
C SER A 230 18.19 29.99 17.15
N ASN A 231 17.35 30.56 16.28
CA ASN A 231 16.11 31.26 16.62
C ASN A 231 14.85 30.57 16.06
N THR A 232 14.90 29.26 15.79
CA THR A 232 13.66 28.52 15.53
C THR A 232 12.84 28.49 16.82
N GLY A 233 11.53 28.74 16.74
CA GLY A 233 10.63 28.70 17.90
C GLY A 233 10.51 27.29 18.49
N THR A 234 9.28 26.81 18.68
CA THR A 234 9.08 25.42 19.12
C THR A 234 9.37 24.38 18.02
N THR A 235 9.27 24.78 16.75
CA THR A 235 9.41 23.90 15.59
C THR A 235 10.75 24.18 14.91
N VAL A 236 11.56 23.16 14.71
CA VAL A 236 12.88 23.26 14.05
C VAL A 236 12.78 23.47 12.53
N ALA A 237 13.85 23.95 11.90
CA ALA A 237 13.84 24.47 10.54
C ALA A 237 13.44 23.46 9.45
N ASP A 238 13.84 22.20 9.59
CA ASP A 238 13.50 21.13 8.65
C ASP A 238 12.00 20.81 8.66
N TRP A 239 11.37 20.84 9.83
CA TRP A 239 9.93 20.71 9.97
C TRP A 239 9.17 21.92 9.41
N GLN A 240 9.67 23.13 9.61
CA GLN A 240 9.08 24.33 8.98
C GLN A 240 9.18 24.27 7.45
N LEU A 241 10.29 23.75 6.92
CA LEU A 241 10.43 23.52 5.48
C LEU A 241 9.48 22.43 4.97
N LEU A 242 9.30 21.36 5.74
CA LEU A 242 8.34 20.32 5.42
C LEU A 242 6.89 20.85 5.41
N GLU A 243 6.52 21.70 6.38
CA GLU A 243 5.24 22.41 6.40
C GLU A 243 5.04 23.25 5.14
N LYS A 244 6.08 23.94 4.64
CA LYS A 244 6.01 24.68 3.38
C LYS A 244 5.78 23.74 2.19
N PHE A 245 6.44 22.58 2.15
CA PHE A 245 6.26 21.59 1.08
C PHE A 245 4.86 20.95 1.09
N PHE A 246 4.29 20.70 2.26
CA PHE A 246 2.92 20.20 2.42
C PHE A 246 1.88 21.32 2.53
N GLY A 247 2.31 22.57 2.40
CA GLY A 247 1.44 23.73 2.46
C GLY A 247 0.38 23.74 1.37
N ASP A 248 -0.67 24.49 1.63
CA ASP A 248 -1.61 24.84 0.58
C ASP A 248 -0.92 25.70 -0.47
N GLY A 249 -1.21 25.39 -1.73
CA GLY A 249 -0.69 26.16 -2.85
C GLY A 249 -1.65 27.29 -3.24
N ASP A 250 -1.74 27.57 -4.53
CA ASP A 250 -2.57 28.63 -5.07
C ASP A 250 -3.53 28.09 -6.14
N ALA A 251 -4.03 28.97 -7.03
CA ALA A 251 -4.92 28.61 -8.13
C ALA A 251 -4.33 27.56 -9.10
N THR A 252 -3.01 27.35 -9.09
CA THR A 252 -2.30 26.39 -9.95
C THR A 252 -2.18 24.98 -9.34
N GLY A 253 -2.64 24.80 -8.11
CA GLY A 253 -2.58 23.53 -7.38
C GLY A 253 -1.82 23.63 -6.07
N THR A 254 -1.69 22.51 -5.38
CA THR A 254 -0.90 22.39 -4.14
C THR A 254 0.59 22.63 -4.39
N ILE A 255 1.36 23.01 -3.36
CA ILE A 255 2.82 23.22 -3.50
C ILE A 255 3.50 21.98 -4.11
N GLN A 256 3.12 20.78 -3.69
CA GLN A 256 3.67 19.53 -4.22
C GLN A 256 3.37 19.34 -5.71
N GLU A 257 2.15 19.65 -6.16
CA GLU A 257 1.78 19.60 -7.57
C GLU A 257 2.58 20.63 -8.38
N GLN A 258 2.79 21.84 -7.84
CA GLN A 258 3.64 22.85 -8.47
C GLN A 258 5.08 22.34 -8.64
N PHE A 259 5.68 21.75 -7.60
CA PHE A 259 7.01 21.13 -7.68
C PHE A 259 7.05 19.96 -8.67
N ASN A 260 5.98 19.17 -8.77
CA ASN A 260 5.90 18.08 -9.74
C ASN A 260 5.74 18.56 -11.19
N ASN A 261 5.13 19.74 -11.40
CA ASN A 261 4.88 20.32 -12.71
C ASN A 261 6.12 21.01 -13.31
N ILE A 262 7.05 21.51 -12.48
CA ILE A 262 8.31 22.15 -12.92
C ILE A 262 9.43 21.15 -13.23
N LYS A 263 9.08 19.97 -13.75
CA LYS A 263 9.99 18.84 -14.00
C LYS A 263 11.18 19.17 -14.91
N ASP A 264 11.01 20.09 -15.84
CA ASP A 264 12.00 20.46 -16.85
C ASP A 264 12.84 21.68 -16.42
N ASN A 265 12.62 22.20 -15.20
CA ASN A 265 13.31 23.38 -14.68
C ASN A 265 13.70 23.24 -13.19
N PRO A 266 14.75 22.47 -12.88
CA PRO A 266 15.22 22.27 -11.50
C PRO A 266 15.68 23.57 -10.82
N GLU A 267 16.13 24.56 -11.58
CA GLU A 267 16.54 25.87 -11.01
C GLU A 267 15.34 26.68 -10.53
N GLN A 268 14.18 26.55 -11.18
CA GLN A 268 12.93 27.13 -10.66
C GLN A 268 12.53 26.46 -9.34
N ALA A 269 12.66 25.13 -9.24
CA ALA A 269 12.39 24.40 -7.99
C ALA A 269 13.33 24.86 -6.87
N ARG A 270 14.63 24.99 -7.17
CA ARG A 270 15.64 25.49 -6.25
C ARG A 270 15.34 26.91 -5.77
N THR A 271 15.01 27.81 -6.69
CA THR A 271 14.63 29.19 -6.36
C THR A 271 13.45 29.22 -5.39
N ARG A 272 12.44 28.38 -5.62
CA ARG A 272 11.28 28.28 -4.73
C ARG A 272 11.64 27.75 -3.34
N ILE A 273 12.54 26.78 -3.25
CA ILE A 273 13.06 26.30 -1.98
C ILE A 273 13.83 27.42 -1.26
N HIS A 274 14.64 28.20 -1.98
CA HIS A 274 15.36 29.33 -1.39
C HIS A 274 14.41 30.40 -0.84
N GLU A 275 13.31 30.69 -1.53
CA GLU A 275 12.25 31.58 -1.01
C GLU A 275 11.67 31.04 0.32
N PHE A 276 11.37 29.75 0.41
CA PHE A 276 10.90 29.14 1.66
C PHE A 276 11.95 29.21 2.78
N LEU A 277 13.23 29.00 2.45
CA LEU A 277 14.32 29.13 3.43
C LEU A 277 14.45 30.59 3.93
N LYS A 278 14.26 31.59 3.06
CA LYS A 278 14.20 33.00 3.47
C LYS A 278 13.04 33.27 4.41
N ASP A 279 11.84 32.76 4.10
CA ASP A 279 10.66 32.90 4.96
C ASP A 279 10.88 32.28 6.35
N ILE A 280 11.63 31.16 6.41
CA ILE A 280 12.00 30.46 7.65
C ILE A 280 13.04 31.27 8.47
N GLY A 281 13.77 32.18 7.83
CA GLY A 281 14.71 33.09 8.48
C GLY A 281 16.18 32.84 8.14
N TYR A 282 16.48 32.00 7.14
CA TYR A 282 17.84 31.89 6.62
C TYR A 282 18.22 33.12 5.79
N ASN A 283 19.43 33.63 5.98
CA ASN A 283 19.99 34.67 5.12
C ASN A 283 20.63 34.10 3.84
N ASP A 284 20.97 34.95 2.88
CA ASP A 284 21.51 34.53 1.58
C ASP A 284 22.81 33.69 1.70
N GLU A 285 23.68 34.01 2.66
CA GLU A 285 24.93 33.26 2.88
C GLU A 285 24.63 31.86 3.42
N GLN A 286 23.70 31.75 4.38
CA GLN A 286 23.28 30.44 4.90
C GLN A 286 22.54 29.60 3.84
N ILE A 287 21.76 30.22 2.96
CA ILE A 287 21.09 29.52 1.85
C ILE A 287 22.11 28.95 0.88
N LYS A 288 23.17 29.71 0.57
CA LYS A 288 24.28 29.22 -0.24
C LYS A 288 24.99 28.03 0.43
N GLN A 289 25.25 28.12 1.74
CA GLN A 289 25.80 27.01 2.51
C GLN A 289 24.87 25.78 2.51
N LEU A 290 23.56 25.97 2.68
CA LEU A 290 22.58 24.88 2.59
C LEU A 290 22.57 24.21 1.22
N GLN A 291 22.73 24.98 0.14
CA GLN A 291 22.86 24.41 -1.19
C GLN A 291 24.10 23.51 -1.29
N GLU A 292 25.26 23.99 -0.84
CA GLU A 292 26.51 23.20 -0.83
C GLU A 292 26.36 21.93 0.02
N ILE A 293 25.72 22.02 1.20
CA ILE A 293 25.42 20.87 2.06
C ILE A 293 24.45 19.91 1.38
N SER A 294 23.39 20.40 0.72
CA SER A 294 22.38 19.58 0.06
C SER A 294 22.95 18.71 -1.07
N ASP A 295 24.02 19.18 -1.72
CA ASP A 295 24.73 18.46 -2.79
C ASP A 295 25.89 17.59 -2.28
N SER A 296 26.21 17.68 -0.98
CA SER A 296 27.34 16.99 -0.34
C SER A 296 27.18 15.47 -0.28
N GLN A 297 28.30 14.78 -0.10
CA GLN A 297 28.29 13.33 0.13
C GLN A 297 27.62 12.94 1.45
N GLU A 298 27.72 13.79 2.48
CA GLU A 298 27.10 13.53 3.78
C GLU A 298 25.56 13.44 3.68
N VAL A 299 24.93 14.35 2.93
CA VAL A 299 23.48 14.29 2.69
C VAL A 299 23.11 13.07 1.85
N LYS A 300 23.91 12.75 0.83
CA LYS A 300 23.71 11.52 0.02
C LYS A 300 23.74 10.26 0.88
N ASP A 301 24.69 10.18 1.80
CA ASP A 301 24.84 9.04 2.72
C ASP A 301 23.68 9.00 3.73
N SER A 302 23.23 10.15 4.26
CA SER A 302 22.04 10.23 5.12
C SER A 302 20.78 9.72 4.41
N LEU A 303 20.53 10.17 3.18
CA LEU A 303 19.40 9.72 2.38
C LEU A 303 19.49 8.23 2.02
N ALA A 304 20.70 7.71 1.77
CA ALA A 304 20.91 6.28 1.55
C ALA A 304 20.61 5.44 2.80
N GLN A 305 20.98 5.91 3.99
CA GLN A 305 20.63 5.25 5.26
C GLN A 305 19.12 5.27 5.51
N GLN A 306 18.46 6.39 5.23
CA GLN A 306 17.00 6.49 5.34
C GLN A 306 16.29 5.59 4.34
N LYS A 307 16.79 5.50 3.11
CA LYS A 307 16.34 4.50 2.13
C LYS A 307 16.45 3.07 2.66
N ALA A 308 17.55 2.71 3.31
CA ALA A 308 17.71 1.38 3.92
C ALA A 308 16.70 1.13 5.06
N ILE A 309 16.34 2.16 5.85
CA ILE A 309 15.25 2.05 6.84
C ILE A 309 13.94 1.66 6.15
N VAL A 310 13.58 2.34 5.07
CA VAL A 310 12.33 2.08 4.34
C VAL A 310 12.33 0.71 3.68
N GLU A 311 13.39 0.38 2.92
CA GLU A 311 13.44 -0.80 2.05
C GLU A 311 13.82 -2.09 2.79
N GLU A 312 14.74 -2.02 3.76
CA GLU A 312 15.29 -3.21 4.42
C GLU A 312 14.70 -3.45 5.81
N LYS A 313 14.48 -2.40 6.60
CA LYS A 313 13.97 -2.54 7.99
C LYS A 313 12.44 -2.55 8.04
N VAL A 314 11.81 -1.54 7.46
CA VAL A 314 10.35 -1.42 7.42
C VAL A 314 9.77 -2.34 6.33
N ARG A 315 10.48 -2.47 5.19
CA ARG A 315 10.08 -3.28 4.03
C ARG A 315 8.70 -2.90 3.51
N THR A 316 8.35 -1.62 3.59
CA THR A 316 7.09 -1.12 3.02
C THR A 316 7.21 -0.97 1.51
N ILE A 317 6.09 -1.14 0.82
CA ILE A 317 5.98 -0.87 -0.63
C ILE A 317 5.10 0.35 -0.91
N LYS A 318 4.80 1.13 0.14
CA LYS A 318 3.83 2.22 0.14
C LYS A 318 4.33 3.39 0.96
N ILE A 319 3.97 4.59 0.52
CA ILE A 319 4.27 5.87 1.18
C ILE A 319 3.01 6.75 1.07
N PRO A 320 2.48 7.35 2.14
CA PRO A 320 3.05 7.36 3.48
C PRO A 320 2.89 6.01 4.20
N THR A 321 3.85 5.73 5.08
CA THR A 321 3.72 4.70 6.11
C THR A 321 3.94 5.37 7.46
N ILE A 322 3.00 5.24 8.40
CA ILE A 322 3.17 5.76 9.76
C ILE A 322 3.20 4.61 10.77
N ILE A 323 4.12 4.70 11.73
CA ILE A 323 4.32 3.73 12.81
C ILE A 323 4.07 4.43 14.14
N PHE A 324 3.07 3.97 14.88
CA PHE A 324 2.74 4.45 16.23
C PHE A 324 1.88 3.43 16.98
N GLY A 325 1.86 3.51 18.32
CA GLY A 325 0.97 2.68 19.14
C GLY A 325 1.16 1.16 18.98
N GLY A 326 2.38 0.70 18.65
CA GLY A 326 2.68 -0.72 18.41
C GLY A 326 2.28 -1.22 17.01
N ARG A 327 1.81 -0.34 16.12
CA ARG A 327 1.23 -0.71 14.82
C ARG A 327 1.88 0.06 13.67
N ARG A 328 1.88 -0.57 12.49
CA ARG A 328 2.24 0.04 11.20
C ARG A 328 1.03 0.20 10.30
N PHE A 329 0.89 1.37 9.70
CA PHE A 329 -0.15 1.70 8.75
C PHE A 329 0.47 2.19 7.44
N ASP A 330 0.27 1.42 6.37
CA ASP A 330 0.84 1.68 5.04
C ASP A 330 -0.17 2.42 4.13
N ARG A 331 -0.73 3.52 4.64
CA ARG A 331 -1.79 4.32 3.98
C ARG A 331 -2.02 5.65 4.71
N VAL A 332 -2.76 6.56 4.09
CA VAL A 332 -3.42 7.67 4.79
C VAL A 332 -4.40 7.13 5.84
N ILE A 333 -4.29 7.65 7.07
CA ILE A 333 -5.21 7.40 8.18
C ILE A 333 -5.99 8.67 8.48
N ASP A 334 -7.28 8.55 8.75
CA ASP A 334 -8.14 9.68 9.14
C ASP A 334 -7.75 10.25 10.52
N ALA A 335 -7.97 11.55 10.71
CA ALA A 335 -7.65 12.26 11.96
C ALA A 335 -8.28 11.61 13.21
N ASN A 336 -9.48 11.04 13.08
CA ASN A 336 -10.16 10.34 14.19
C ASN A 336 -9.43 9.07 14.66
N ALA A 337 -8.71 8.39 13.78
CA ALA A 337 -7.94 7.19 14.14
C ALA A 337 -6.52 7.53 14.62
N LEU A 338 -6.09 8.79 14.48
CA LEU A 338 -4.84 9.33 15.04
C LEU A 338 -5.03 9.90 16.46
N ARG A 339 -6.26 10.28 16.84
CA ARG A 339 -6.64 10.66 18.21
C ARG A 339 -6.69 9.44 19.12
#